data_AF-A0A4Q2DK29-F1
#
_entry.id   AF-A0A4Q2DK29-F1
#
_cell.length_a   1.000
_cell.length_b   1.000
_cell.length_c   1.000
_cell.angle_alpha   90.00
_cell.angle_beta   90.00
_cell.angle_gamma   90.00
#
_symmetry.space_group_name_H-M   'P 1'
#
loop_
_entity.id
_entity.type
_entity.pdbx_description
1 polymer ?
#
loop_
_entity_poly.entity_id
_entity_poly.type
_entity_poly.pdbx_seq_one_letter_code
_entity_poly.pdbx_strand_id
1 'polypeptide(L)'
;MSREEYMRVVLEEVERYDEDRAGLIMTLDRTKGPEIWQECLEIALKLKKEGRRLLGVDLAGDPLKSDVSIFQSFFSKAQEAGLGITLHIAETTANTDEETLKLLSYRPDRLGHATFLNEEAVKIVMKENTCIEICLSSNLLCKTVSDLETHHIRQYLNCDHPIAICTDDALPFRTTLLAEYALLLAAPPYGLGLSQDEVRKVAEMSLQSRFKVLKGTP
;
A
#
# COMPACT_ATOMS: atom_id res chain seq x y z
N MET A 1 -26.83 -4.27 6.04
CA MET A 1 -25.67 -3.54 6.55
C MET A 1 -25.23 -2.57 5.48
N SER A 2 -25.23 -1.28 5.76
CA SER A 2 -24.67 -0.24 4.87
C SER A 2 -23.13 -0.27 4.92
N ARG A 3 -22.47 0.39 3.96
CA ARG A 3 -21.01 0.54 3.97
C ARG A 3 -20.53 1.29 5.21
N GLU A 4 -21.27 2.31 5.65
CA GLU A 4 -20.94 3.06 6.87
C GLU A 4 -21.05 2.17 8.12
N GLU A 5 -22.12 1.38 8.24
CA GLU A 5 -22.29 0.43 9.35
C GLU A 5 -21.13 -0.57 9.40
N TYR A 6 -20.73 -1.12 8.24
CA TYR A 6 -19.58 -2.01 8.14
C TYR A 6 -18.29 -1.35 8.64
N MET A 7 -17.98 -0.14 8.15
CA MET A 7 -16.77 0.59 8.54
C MET A 7 -16.73 0.91 10.03
N ARG A 8 -17.88 1.25 10.64
CA ARG A 8 -17.97 1.54 12.07
C ARG A 8 -17.70 0.30 12.91
N VAL A 9 -18.25 -0.85 12.54
CA VAL A 9 -18.01 -2.13 13.22
C VAL A 9 -16.53 -2.52 13.16
N VAL A 10 -15.89 -2.38 11.99
CA VAL A 10 -14.45 -2.67 11.86
C VAL A 10 -13.62 -1.71 12.71
N LEU A 11 -13.92 -0.41 12.67
CA LEU A 11 -13.20 0.58 13.46
C LEU A 11 -13.37 0.36 14.97
N GLU A 12 -14.55 -0.07 15.43
CA GLU A 12 -14.76 -0.42 16.84
C GLU A 12 -13.84 -1.53 17.32
N GLU A 13 -13.51 -2.50 16.46
CA GLU A 13 -12.54 -3.55 16.80
C GLU A 13 -11.09 -3.03 16.69
N VAL A 14 -10.75 -2.30 15.62
CA VAL A 14 -9.41 -1.71 15.43
C VAL A 14 -9.03 -0.79 16.59
N GLU A 15 -9.99 -0.01 17.11
CA GLU A 15 -9.77 0.97 18.17
C GLU A 15 -9.63 0.36 19.57
N ARG A 16 -9.85 -0.96 19.73
CA ARG A 16 -9.52 -1.69 20.98
C ARG A 16 -8.03 -1.85 21.19
N TYR A 17 -7.24 -1.74 20.13
CA TYR A 17 -5.78 -1.78 20.18
C TYR A 17 -5.20 -0.38 20.35
N ASP A 18 -3.99 -0.28 20.90
CA ASP A 18 -3.29 0.99 21.03
C ASP A 18 -3.12 1.72 19.69
N GLU A 19 -3.07 3.05 19.72
CA GLU A 19 -3.05 3.92 18.53
C GLU A 19 -1.85 3.67 17.59
N ASP A 20 -0.76 3.13 18.13
CA ASP A 20 0.46 2.81 17.41
C ASP A 20 0.50 1.37 16.86
N ARG A 21 -0.51 0.55 17.18
CA ARG A 21 -0.57 -0.87 16.80
C ARG A 21 -1.48 -1.18 15.61
N ALA A 22 -2.60 -0.48 15.47
CA ALA A 22 -3.57 -0.75 14.42
C ALA A 22 -4.25 0.52 13.95
N GLY A 23 -4.55 0.62 12.66
CA GLY A 23 -5.34 1.68 12.04
C GLY A 23 -5.97 1.17 10.76
N LEU A 24 -6.99 1.88 10.26
CA LEU A 24 -7.74 1.44 9.09
C LEU A 24 -7.47 2.33 7.87
N ILE A 25 -7.36 1.71 6.70
CA ILE A 25 -7.30 2.38 5.40
C ILE A 25 -8.54 1.96 4.63
N MET A 26 -9.23 2.91 3.98
CA MET A 26 -10.38 2.60 3.15
C MET A 26 -9.95 2.40 1.70
N THR A 27 -10.25 1.24 1.13
CA THR A 27 -9.99 0.96 -0.29
C THR A 27 -11.14 1.42 -1.18
N LEU A 28 -10.78 2.14 -2.26
CA LEU A 28 -11.62 2.36 -3.43
C LEU A 28 -11.33 1.21 -4.42
N ASP A 29 -12.28 0.29 -4.57
CA ASP A 29 -12.14 -0.88 -5.44
C ASP A 29 -12.38 -0.49 -6.92
N ARG A 30 -11.34 -0.59 -7.76
CA ARG A 30 -11.34 -0.27 -9.20
C ARG A 30 -12.43 -1.00 -10.01
N THR A 31 -12.96 -2.11 -9.51
CA THR A 31 -14.05 -2.87 -10.16
C THR A 31 -15.43 -2.26 -9.94
N LYS A 32 -15.54 -1.28 -9.03
CA LYS A 32 -16.80 -0.60 -8.70
C LYS A 32 -17.01 0.62 -9.60
N GLY A 33 -18.05 1.40 -9.32
CA GLY A 33 -18.43 2.56 -10.11
C GLY A 33 -18.37 3.87 -9.32
N PRO A 34 -18.51 5.02 -10.00
CA PRO A 34 -18.34 6.34 -9.41
C PRO A 34 -19.24 6.62 -8.22
N GLU A 35 -20.47 6.12 -8.24
CA GLU A 35 -21.41 6.26 -7.12
C GLU A 35 -20.88 5.59 -5.85
N ILE A 36 -20.31 4.38 -5.98
CA ILE A 36 -19.75 3.62 -4.85
C ILE A 36 -18.46 4.28 -4.35
N TRP A 37 -17.58 4.72 -5.26
CA TRP A 37 -16.36 5.41 -4.84
C TRP A 37 -16.67 6.71 -4.11
N GLN A 38 -17.68 7.46 -4.57
CA GLN A 38 -18.10 8.72 -3.96
C GLN A 38 -18.69 8.46 -2.56
N GLU A 39 -19.56 7.45 -2.42
CA GLU A 39 -20.09 7.01 -1.12
C GLU A 39 -18.95 6.63 -0.16
N CYS A 40 -18.00 5.81 -0.61
CA CYS A 40 -16.84 5.41 0.18
C CYS A 40 -16.03 6.63 0.64
N LEU A 41 -15.66 7.53 -0.29
CA LEU A 41 -14.92 8.74 0.07
C LEU A 41 -15.66 9.60 1.09
N GLU A 42 -16.97 9.82 0.92
CA GLU A 42 -17.77 10.60 1.88
C GLU A 42 -17.77 9.96 3.27
N ILE A 43 -17.90 8.64 3.35
CA ILE A 43 -17.80 7.90 4.62
C ILE A 43 -16.40 8.08 5.22
N ALA A 44 -15.34 7.98 4.41
CA ALA A 44 -13.97 8.14 4.88
C ALA A 44 -13.73 9.53 5.48
N LEU A 45 -14.15 10.58 4.78
CA LEU A 45 -14.03 11.96 5.22
C LEU A 45 -14.83 12.22 6.50
N LYS A 46 -16.05 11.65 6.59
CA LYS A 46 -16.89 11.73 7.79
C LYS A 46 -16.22 11.07 9.00
N LEU A 47 -15.75 9.84 8.87
CA LEU A 47 -15.10 9.10 9.95
C LEU A 47 -13.81 9.78 10.41
N LYS A 48 -13.02 10.31 9.47
CA LYS A 48 -11.83 11.11 9.76
C LYS A 48 -12.19 12.36 10.58
N LYS A 49 -13.23 13.09 10.17
CA LYS A 49 -13.72 14.29 10.88
C LYS A 49 -14.26 13.97 12.27
N GLU A 50 -14.86 12.80 12.47
CA GLU A 50 -15.29 12.29 13.78
C GLU A 50 -14.12 11.87 14.69
N GLY A 51 -12.87 11.95 14.21
CA GLY A 51 -11.69 11.56 14.97
C GLY A 51 -11.47 10.05 15.07
N ARG A 52 -12.17 9.26 14.23
CA ARG A 52 -11.98 7.80 14.17
C ARG A 52 -10.61 7.46 13.58
N ARG A 53 -10.13 6.25 13.86
CA ARG A 53 -8.80 5.77 13.40
C ARG A 53 -8.77 5.31 11.94
N LEU A 54 -9.39 6.10 11.06
CA LEU A 54 -9.24 5.99 9.62
C LEU A 54 -8.05 6.86 9.18
N LEU A 55 -6.99 6.20 8.74
CA LEU A 55 -5.67 6.82 8.53
C LEU A 55 -5.39 7.14 7.07
N GLY A 56 -6.07 6.49 6.13
CA GLY A 56 -5.82 6.69 4.72
C GLY A 56 -6.89 6.15 3.78
N VAL A 57 -6.63 6.36 2.49
CA VAL A 57 -7.38 5.79 1.37
C VAL A 57 -6.42 5.01 0.48
N ASP A 58 -6.91 3.91 -0.07
CA ASP A 58 -6.22 3.04 -1.01
C ASP A 58 -6.99 2.95 -2.34
N LEU A 59 -6.30 2.65 -3.43
CA LEU A 59 -6.89 2.25 -4.72
C LEU A 59 -6.36 0.85 -5.07
N ALA A 60 -7.26 -0.14 -5.10
CA ALA A 60 -6.93 -1.53 -5.38
C ALA A 60 -8.06 -2.23 -6.15
N GLY A 61 -8.05 -3.56 -6.24
CA GLY A 61 -8.97 -4.35 -7.05
C GLY A 61 -8.33 -4.75 -8.37
N ASP A 62 -9.12 -5.02 -9.42
CA ASP A 62 -8.56 -5.39 -10.72
C ASP A 62 -7.75 -4.22 -11.32
N PRO A 63 -6.42 -4.36 -11.49
CA PRO A 63 -5.55 -3.28 -11.94
C PRO A 63 -5.80 -2.84 -13.38
N LEU A 64 -6.60 -3.58 -14.14
CA LEU A 64 -6.95 -3.26 -15.53
C LEU A 64 -8.34 -2.62 -15.65
N LYS A 65 -9.00 -2.35 -14.52
CA LYS A 65 -10.32 -1.69 -14.49
C LYS A 65 -10.19 -0.22 -14.18
N SER A 66 -11.13 0.52 -14.78
CA SER A 66 -11.38 1.95 -14.59
C SER A 66 -10.25 2.86 -15.07
N ASP A 67 -10.62 4.05 -15.56
CA ASP A 67 -9.65 5.09 -15.91
C ASP A 67 -9.20 5.80 -14.62
N VAL A 68 -7.91 5.71 -14.30
CA VAL A 68 -7.35 6.30 -13.08
C VAL A 68 -7.44 7.83 -13.05
N SER A 69 -7.66 8.49 -14.20
CA SER A 69 -7.77 9.95 -14.32
C SER A 69 -8.91 10.53 -13.47
N ILE A 70 -9.97 9.74 -13.25
CA ILE A 70 -11.16 10.15 -12.51
C ILE A 70 -10.90 10.33 -11.00
N PHE A 71 -9.87 9.66 -10.47
CA PHE A 71 -9.57 9.66 -9.04
C PHE A 71 -8.84 10.91 -8.56
N GLN A 72 -8.44 11.82 -9.46
CA GLN A 72 -7.74 13.05 -9.08
C GLN A 72 -8.48 13.84 -7.99
N SER A 73 -9.80 14.02 -8.15
CA SER A 73 -10.60 14.75 -7.15
C SER A 73 -10.79 13.97 -5.84
N PHE A 74 -10.72 12.64 -5.89
CA PHE A 74 -10.88 11.78 -4.72
C PHE A 74 -9.64 11.88 -3.83
N PHE A 75 -8.45 11.74 -4.42
CA PHE A 75 -7.20 11.82 -3.67
C PHE A 75 -6.92 13.24 -3.16
N SER A 76 -7.24 14.28 -3.93
CA SER A 76 -7.13 15.68 -3.46
C SER A 76 -7.95 15.89 -2.19
N LYS A 77 -9.23 15.48 -2.19
CA LYS A 77 -10.12 15.63 -1.02
C LYS A 77 -9.63 14.81 0.17
N ALA A 78 -9.13 13.59 -0.05
CA ALA A 78 -8.58 12.75 1.01
C ALA A 78 -7.32 13.39 1.63
N GLN A 79 -6.39 13.87 0.81
CA GLN A 79 -5.19 14.59 1.26
C GLN A 79 -5.54 15.88 2.02
N GLU A 80 -6.49 16.67 1.52
CA GLU A 80 -7.00 17.89 2.20
C GLU A 80 -7.60 17.59 3.58
N ALA A 81 -8.18 16.40 3.77
CA ALA A 81 -8.68 15.93 5.06
C ALA A 81 -7.60 15.29 5.95
N GLY A 82 -6.34 15.25 5.51
CA GLY A 82 -5.22 14.66 6.23
C GLY A 82 -5.28 13.13 6.29
N LEU A 83 -5.87 12.48 5.29
CA LEU A 83 -5.77 11.04 5.06
C LEU A 83 -4.52 10.77 4.21
N GLY A 84 -3.75 9.75 4.59
CA GLY A 84 -2.66 9.25 3.77
C GLY A 84 -3.18 8.51 2.54
N ILE A 85 -2.38 8.47 1.47
CA ILE A 85 -2.71 7.82 0.21
C ILE A 85 -1.71 6.69 -0.06
N THR A 86 -2.22 5.48 -0.21
CA THR A 86 -1.47 4.37 -0.82
C THR A 86 -2.18 3.94 -2.10
N LEU A 87 -1.45 3.47 -3.11
CA LEU A 87 -2.04 3.09 -4.40
C LEU A 87 -1.40 1.80 -4.88
N HIS A 88 -2.21 0.80 -5.23
CA HIS A 88 -1.72 -0.32 -6.03
C HIS A 88 -1.36 0.20 -7.42
N ILE A 89 -0.15 -0.10 -7.88
CA ILE A 89 0.42 0.47 -9.10
C ILE A 89 1.31 -0.56 -9.81
N ALA A 90 1.25 -0.55 -11.15
CA ALA A 90 2.11 -1.37 -12.01
C ALA A 90 2.23 -2.84 -11.53
N GLU A 91 1.10 -3.44 -11.16
CA GLU A 91 1.04 -4.80 -10.62
C GLU A 91 1.25 -5.86 -11.69
N THR A 92 0.93 -5.53 -12.95
CA THR A 92 0.99 -6.44 -14.09
C THR A 92 1.68 -5.79 -15.29
N THR A 93 2.19 -6.60 -16.21
CA THR A 93 2.74 -6.14 -17.49
C THR A 93 1.70 -5.49 -18.41
N ALA A 94 0.41 -5.59 -18.09
CA ALA A 94 -0.67 -4.98 -18.85
C ALA A 94 -1.01 -3.55 -18.37
N ASN A 95 -0.50 -3.13 -17.20
CA ASN A 95 -0.60 -1.73 -16.78
C ASN A 95 0.25 -0.86 -17.71
N THR A 96 -0.29 0.30 -18.10
CA THR A 96 0.41 1.20 -19.02
C THR A 96 1.33 2.17 -18.27
N ASP A 97 2.37 2.63 -18.98
CA ASP A 97 3.25 3.70 -18.48
C ASP A 97 2.46 4.99 -18.19
N GLU A 98 1.47 5.32 -19.03
CA GLU A 98 0.61 6.49 -18.83
C GLU A 98 -0.21 6.38 -17.54
N GLU A 99 -0.82 5.23 -17.27
CA GLU A 99 -1.55 4.99 -16.03
C GLU A 99 -0.63 5.11 -14.81
N THR A 100 0.55 4.50 -14.90
CA THR A 100 1.57 4.53 -13.84
C THR A 100 2.00 5.96 -13.54
N LEU A 101 2.37 6.74 -14.55
CA LEU A 101 2.76 8.15 -14.40
C LEU A 101 1.59 9.01 -13.89
N LYS A 102 0.36 8.71 -14.29
CA LYS A 102 -0.82 9.42 -13.80
C LYS A 102 -1.06 9.16 -12.31
N LEU A 103 -0.95 7.90 -11.86
CA LEU A 103 -1.05 7.56 -10.44
C LEU A 103 0.05 8.24 -9.61
N LEU A 104 1.30 8.22 -10.08
CA LEU A 104 2.41 8.91 -9.44
C LEU A 104 2.19 10.44 -9.36
N SER A 105 1.52 11.03 -10.35
CA SER A 105 1.21 12.47 -10.36
C SER A 105 0.32 12.91 -9.19
N TYR A 106 -0.39 11.98 -8.55
CA TYR A 106 -1.20 12.24 -7.36
C TYR A 106 -0.40 12.29 -6.06
N ARG A 107 0.91 12.06 -6.14
CA ARG A 107 1.85 12.09 -4.99
C ARG A 107 1.37 11.22 -3.83
N PRO A 108 1.18 9.90 -4.05
CA PRO A 108 0.86 9.00 -2.97
C PRO A 108 2.00 8.94 -1.96
N ASP A 109 1.67 8.66 -0.70
CA ASP A 109 2.66 8.49 0.37
C ASP A 109 3.34 7.12 0.27
N ARG A 110 2.62 6.10 -0.22
CA ARG A 110 3.11 4.73 -0.42
C ARG A 110 2.56 4.11 -1.71
N LEU A 111 3.23 3.07 -2.19
CA LEU A 111 2.85 2.34 -3.40
C LEU A 111 2.73 0.84 -3.10
N GLY A 112 1.58 0.26 -3.41
CA GLY A 112 1.32 -1.17 -3.37
C GLY A 112 1.97 -1.89 -4.55
N HIS A 113 2.75 -2.93 -4.26
CA HIS A 113 3.50 -3.75 -5.20
C HIS A 113 4.58 -3.01 -5.99
N ALA A 114 4.20 -2.15 -6.96
CA ALA A 114 5.11 -1.44 -7.84
C ALA A 114 6.11 -2.38 -8.58
N THR A 115 5.61 -3.54 -9.03
CA THR A 115 6.43 -4.62 -9.60
C THR A 115 6.97 -4.29 -11.00
N PHE A 116 6.15 -3.67 -11.85
CA PHE A 116 6.46 -3.40 -13.26
C PHE A 116 6.64 -1.91 -13.56
N LEU A 117 7.19 -1.13 -12.63
CA LEU A 117 7.53 0.26 -12.91
C LEU A 117 8.56 0.37 -14.05
N ASN A 118 8.31 1.25 -15.01
CA ASN A 118 9.28 1.58 -16.04
C ASN A 118 10.41 2.49 -15.49
N GLU A 119 11.46 2.73 -16.28
CA GLU A 119 12.62 3.52 -15.85
C GLU A 119 12.27 4.96 -15.41
N GLU A 120 11.28 5.58 -16.06
CA GLU A 120 10.84 6.94 -15.73
C GLU A 120 10.12 6.96 -14.38
N ALA A 121 9.20 6.03 -14.16
CA ALA A 121 8.47 5.86 -12.92
C ALA A 121 9.41 5.54 -11.76
N VAL A 122 10.41 4.66 -11.96
CA VAL A 122 11.45 4.38 -10.95
C VAL A 122 12.21 5.66 -10.56
N LYS A 123 12.59 6.51 -11.54
CA LYS A 123 13.27 7.78 -11.24
C LYS A 123 12.41 8.71 -10.39
N ILE A 124 11.11 8.79 -10.67
CA ILE A 124 10.16 9.60 -9.89
C ILE A 124 10.07 9.04 -8.47
N VAL A 125 9.82 7.74 -8.32
CA VAL A 125 9.69 7.06 -7.02
C VAL A 125 10.93 7.26 -6.14
N MET A 126 12.13 7.05 -6.71
CA MET A 126 13.40 7.23 -6.00
C MET A 126 13.61 8.69 -5.60
N LYS A 127 13.27 9.64 -6.48
CA LYS A 127 13.42 11.08 -6.22
C LYS A 127 12.48 11.57 -5.12
N GLU A 128 11.23 11.13 -5.14
CA GLU A 128 10.21 11.54 -4.17
C GLU A 128 10.27 10.70 -2.87
N ASN A 129 11.15 9.69 -2.82
CA ASN A 129 11.37 8.81 -1.68
C ASN A 129 10.08 8.10 -1.21
N THR A 130 9.21 7.75 -2.15
CA THR A 130 7.90 7.12 -1.88
C THR A 130 8.09 5.67 -1.46
N CYS A 131 7.55 5.28 -0.31
CA CYS A 131 7.72 3.92 0.21
C CYS A 131 7.02 2.88 -0.65
N ILE A 132 7.67 1.74 -0.89
CA ILE A 132 7.08 0.60 -1.60
C ILE A 132 6.62 -0.47 -0.62
N GLU A 133 5.35 -0.84 -0.68
CA GLU A 133 4.77 -1.98 0.04
C GLU A 133 5.06 -3.26 -0.76
N ILE A 134 6.01 -4.06 -0.27
CA ILE A 134 6.52 -5.27 -0.91
C ILE A 134 5.78 -6.50 -0.37
N CYS A 135 5.23 -7.30 -1.28
CA CYS A 135 4.40 -8.47 -0.97
C CYS A 135 5.00 -9.73 -1.61
N LEU A 136 6.04 -10.31 -1.00
CA LEU A 136 6.88 -11.35 -1.62
C LEU A 136 6.07 -12.58 -2.04
N SER A 137 5.28 -13.14 -1.11
CA SER A 137 4.49 -14.35 -1.39
C SER A 137 3.39 -14.08 -2.43
N SER A 138 2.73 -12.92 -2.35
CA SER A 138 1.74 -12.49 -3.34
C SER A 138 2.36 -12.41 -4.72
N ASN A 139 3.50 -11.69 -4.85
CA ASN A 139 4.14 -11.48 -6.13
C ASN A 139 4.57 -12.80 -6.79
N LEU A 140 5.07 -13.76 -6.01
CA LEU A 140 5.47 -15.09 -6.48
C LEU A 140 4.26 -15.94 -6.89
N LEU A 141 3.22 -16.02 -6.04
CA LEU A 141 2.05 -16.86 -6.29
C LEU A 141 1.18 -16.33 -7.43
N CYS A 142 1.11 -15.01 -7.61
CA CYS A 142 0.47 -14.34 -8.73
C CYS A 142 1.33 -14.32 -10.00
N LYS A 143 2.56 -14.86 -9.95
CA LYS A 143 3.52 -14.92 -11.08
C LYS A 143 3.88 -13.55 -11.67
N THR A 144 3.81 -12.51 -10.83
CA THR A 144 4.34 -11.19 -11.18
C THR A 144 5.87 -11.17 -11.08
N VAL A 145 6.46 -12.12 -10.36
CA VAL A 145 7.88 -12.47 -10.40
C VAL A 145 8.01 -13.99 -10.56
N SER A 146 9.10 -14.47 -11.18
CA SER A 146 9.34 -15.91 -11.38
C SER A 146 9.88 -16.61 -10.14
N ASP A 147 10.63 -15.87 -9.34
CA ASP A 147 11.36 -16.34 -8.16
C ASP A 147 11.71 -15.14 -7.27
N LEU A 148 12.16 -15.42 -6.04
CA LEU A 148 12.53 -14.37 -5.10
C LEU A 148 13.89 -13.72 -5.43
N GLU A 149 14.78 -14.41 -6.16
CA GLU A 149 16.09 -13.86 -6.52
C GLU A 149 15.99 -12.69 -7.49
N THR A 150 15.01 -12.75 -8.39
CA THR A 150 14.69 -11.72 -9.40
C THR A 150 13.66 -10.70 -8.94
N HIS A 151 13.19 -10.78 -7.69
CA HIS A 151 12.20 -9.86 -7.15
C HIS A 151 12.72 -8.42 -7.14
N HIS A 152 11.87 -7.47 -7.53
CA HIS A 152 12.19 -6.03 -7.62
C HIS A 152 12.60 -5.38 -6.29
N ILE A 153 12.40 -6.07 -5.15
CA ILE A 153 12.85 -5.61 -3.83
C ILE A 153 14.36 -5.32 -3.82
N ARG A 154 15.17 -6.10 -4.55
CA ARG A 154 16.63 -5.92 -4.60
C ARG A 154 17.04 -4.54 -5.10
N GLN A 155 16.28 -3.96 -6.03
CA GLN A 155 16.54 -2.61 -6.54
C GLN A 155 16.47 -1.57 -5.41
N TYR A 156 15.49 -1.70 -4.53
CA TYR A 156 15.25 -0.76 -3.44
C TYR A 156 16.22 -0.99 -2.27
N LEU A 157 16.54 -2.25 -1.96
CA LEU A 157 17.54 -2.60 -0.94
C LEU A 157 18.92 -2.04 -1.29
N ASN A 158 19.35 -2.15 -2.54
CA ASN A 158 20.67 -1.67 -2.99
C ASN A 158 20.85 -0.15 -2.88
N CYS A 159 19.75 0.60 -2.82
CA CYS A 159 19.74 2.05 -2.78
C CYS A 159 19.27 2.60 -1.42
N ASP A 160 19.06 1.75 -0.41
CA ASP A 160 18.47 2.13 0.87
C ASP A 160 17.12 2.86 0.74
N HIS A 161 16.36 2.54 -0.31
CA HIS A 161 15.06 3.16 -0.58
C HIS A 161 13.99 2.63 0.38
N PRO A 162 13.07 3.46 0.89
CA PRO A 162 12.05 3.03 1.84
C PRO A 162 11.17 1.91 1.29
N ILE A 163 11.12 0.81 2.01
CA ILE A 163 10.22 -0.32 1.73
C ILE A 163 9.50 -0.76 3.01
N ALA A 164 8.31 -1.32 2.83
CA ALA A 164 7.53 -1.96 3.88
C ALA A 164 7.19 -3.39 3.46
N ILE A 165 7.49 -4.38 4.32
CA ILE A 165 7.11 -5.77 4.03
C ILE A 165 5.67 -6.00 4.46
N CYS A 166 4.86 -6.48 3.53
CA CYS A 166 3.43 -6.70 3.69
C CYS A 166 3.07 -8.13 3.32
N THR A 167 2.00 -8.65 3.92
CA THR A 167 1.46 -9.97 3.54
C THR A 167 0.60 -9.93 2.29
N ASP A 168 0.18 -8.73 1.88
CA ASP A 168 -1.00 -8.56 1.02
C ASP A 168 -2.18 -9.32 1.67
N ASP A 169 -2.78 -10.28 0.97
CA ASP A 169 -3.80 -11.15 1.52
C ASP A 169 -3.25 -12.39 2.26
N ALA A 170 -3.16 -12.31 3.59
CA ALA A 170 -2.63 -13.40 4.42
C ALA A 170 -3.34 -14.76 4.21
N LEU A 171 -4.66 -14.76 3.97
CA LEU A 171 -5.46 -15.99 3.81
C LEU A 171 -5.29 -16.65 2.42
N PRO A 172 -5.56 -15.95 1.29
CA PRO A 172 -5.28 -16.45 -0.06
C PRO A 172 -3.86 -16.96 -0.26
N PHE A 173 -2.86 -16.22 0.22
CA PHE A 173 -1.45 -16.58 0.04
C PHE A 173 -0.91 -17.50 1.13
N ARG A 174 -1.75 -17.84 2.12
CA ARG A 174 -1.42 -18.74 3.24
C ARG A 174 -0.11 -18.36 3.93
N THR A 175 0.09 -17.06 4.11
CA THR A 175 1.31 -16.48 4.70
C THR A 175 1.00 -15.72 5.99
N THR A 176 2.04 -15.27 6.67
CA THR A 176 1.98 -14.37 7.82
C THR A 176 3.09 -13.35 7.68
N LEU A 177 3.01 -12.22 8.39
CA LEU A 177 4.10 -11.24 8.37
C LEU A 177 5.43 -11.85 8.80
N LEU A 178 5.41 -12.74 9.80
CA LEU A 178 6.61 -13.48 10.21
C LEU A 178 7.19 -14.34 9.08
N ALA A 179 6.34 -14.97 8.28
CA ALA A 179 6.77 -15.77 7.14
C ALA A 179 7.37 -14.90 6.02
N GLU A 180 6.78 -13.73 5.72
CA GLU A 180 7.37 -12.78 4.76
C GLU A 180 8.77 -12.33 5.20
N TYR A 181 8.95 -12.03 6.49
CA TYR A 181 10.28 -11.70 7.05
C TYR A 181 11.24 -12.90 7.03
N ALA A 182 10.73 -14.14 7.18
CA ALA A 182 11.55 -15.33 7.05
C ALA A 182 12.08 -15.51 5.62
N LEU A 183 11.33 -15.11 4.59
CA LEU A 183 11.79 -15.10 3.20
C LEU A 183 12.95 -14.12 2.96
N LEU A 184 13.02 -13.01 3.72
CA LEU A 184 14.18 -12.12 3.65
C LEU A 184 15.46 -12.80 4.15
N LEU A 185 15.37 -13.57 5.24
CA LEU A 185 16.50 -14.24 5.88
C LEU A 185 16.92 -15.55 5.17
N ALA A 186 15.96 -16.30 4.66
CA ALA A 186 16.21 -17.61 4.07
C ALA A 186 17.20 -17.52 2.91
N ALA A 187 18.13 -18.47 2.82
CA ALA A 187 19.14 -18.48 1.77
C ALA A 187 18.51 -18.74 0.38
N PRO A 188 19.11 -18.19 -0.69
CA PRO A 188 18.74 -18.55 -2.05
C PRO A 188 18.81 -20.08 -2.28
N PRO A 189 17.88 -20.67 -3.07
CA PRO A 189 16.82 -19.99 -3.83
C PRO A 189 15.51 -19.80 -3.04
N TYR A 190 15.47 -20.14 -1.74
CA TYR A 190 14.25 -20.12 -0.93
C TYR A 190 13.89 -18.73 -0.39
N GLY A 191 14.84 -17.79 -0.41
CA GLY A 191 14.68 -16.43 0.08
C GLY A 191 15.78 -15.52 -0.46
N LEU A 192 15.96 -14.36 0.18
CA LEU A 192 16.90 -13.33 -0.27
C LEU A 192 18.31 -13.42 0.34
N GLY A 193 18.47 -14.19 1.42
CA GLY A 193 19.75 -14.37 2.11
C GLY A 193 20.25 -13.12 2.84
N LEU A 194 19.35 -12.22 3.25
CA LEU A 194 19.72 -11.03 4.00
C LEU A 194 20.20 -11.38 5.42
N SER A 195 21.13 -10.58 5.93
CA SER A 195 21.55 -10.62 7.32
C SER A 195 20.44 -10.11 8.26
N GLN A 196 20.56 -10.44 9.55
CA GLN A 196 19.63 -9.93 10.56
C GLN A 196 19.64 -8.39 10.67
N ASP A 197 20.78 -7.76 10.41
CA ASP A 197 20.90 -6.30 10.47
C ASP A 197 20.21 -5.62 9.28
N GLU A 198 20.32 -6.19 8.08
CA GLU A 198 19.56 -5.75 6.90
C GLU A 198 18.06 -5.92 7.13
N VAL A 199 17.63 -7.06 7.68
CA VAL A 199 16.21 -7.29 7.99
C VAL A 199 15.69 -6.35 9.07
N ARG A 200 16.51 -6.01 10.08
CA ARG A 200 16.16 -4.98 11.08
C ARG A 200 15.97 -3.62 10.42
N LYS A 201 16.86 -3.22 9.51
CA LYS A 201 16.77 -1.98 8.75
C LYS A 201 15.47 -1.91 7.93
N VAL A 202 15.09 -3.01 7.28
CA VAL A 202 13.81 -3.13 6.56
C VAL A 202 12.60 -2.97 7.49
N ALA A 203 12.65 -3.54 8.69
CA ALA A 203 11.61 -3.35 9.70
C ALA A 203 11.50 -1.89 10.17
N GLU A 204 12.64 -1.22 10.34
CA GLU A 204 12.68 0.21 10.70
C GLU A 204 12.09 1.09 9.59
N MET A 205 12.44 0.83 8.32
CA MET A 205 11.84 1.49 7.16
C MET A 205 10.30 1.32 7.15
N SER A 206 9.83 0.09 7.39
CA SER A 206 8.39 -0.22 7.46
C SER A 206 7.68 0.62 8.51
N LEU A 207 8.27 0.73 9.72
CA LEU A 207 7.70 1.51 10.83
C LEU A 207 7.73 3.02 10.57
N GLN A 208 8.73 3.52 9.85
CA GLN A 208 8.85 4.94 9.51
C GLN A 208 7.80 5.38 8.49
N SER A 209 7.40 4.48 7.58
CA SER A 209 6.43 4.75 6.50
C SER A 209 4.95 4.66 6.91
N ARG A 210 4.66 4.37 8.19
CA ARG A 210 3.27 4.23 8.67
C ARG A 210 2.48 5.55 8.59
N PHE A 211 1.21 5.46 8.23
CA PHE A 211 0.28 6.56 8.51
C PHE A 211 0.11 6.71 10.02
N LYS A 212 0.17 7.95 10.51
CA LYS A 212 0.11 8.26 11.95
C LYS A 212 -1.23 8.90 12.27
N VAL A 213 -1.73 8.65 13.47
CA VAL A 213 -2.81 9.46 14.04
C VAL A 213 -2.27 10.87 14.20
N LEU A 214 -2.82 11.82 13.42
CA LEU A 214 -2.53 13.23 13.61
C LEU A 214 -3.19 13.64 14.93
N LYS A 215 -2.41 13.77 16.00
CA LYS A 215 -2.88 14.43 17.22
C LYS A 215 -3.13 15.88 16.81
N GLY A 216 -4.37 16.35 16.93
CA GLY A 216 -4.71 17.74 16.68
C GLY A 216 -3.69 18.61 17.42
N THR A 217 -3.02 19.51 16.70
CA THR A 217 -2.27 20.58 17.35
C THR A 217 -3.22 21.26 18.34
N PRO A 218 -2.85 21.43 19.62
CA PRO A 218 -3.67 22.12 20.60
C PRO A 218 -4.00 23.55 20.15
#